data_AF-A0A6A4R9J4-F1
#
_entry.id   AF-A0A6A4R9J4-F1
#
_cell.length_a   1.000
_cell.length_b   1.000
_cell.length_c   1.000
_cell.angle_alpha   90.00
_cell.angle_beta   90.00
_cell.angle_gamma   90.00
#
_symmetry.space_group_name_H-M   'P 1'
#
loop_
_entity.id
_entity.type
_entity.pdbx_description
1 polymer ?
#
loop_
_entity_poly.entity_id
_entity_poly.type
_entity_poly.pdbx_seq_one_letter_code
_entity_poly.pdbx_strand_id
1 'polypeptide(L)'
;MTAIYRLGIDAGGTFTDFILAERGKGVSLFKSPSTPEDGTQAIRAGLAQIADALGRPASEVVANADLCINGTTVALNALIERQGAKVGLLCTEGHEDSLEIRLGHKEDGYRYDPEYPPA
;
A
#
# COMPACT_ATOMS: atom_id res chain seq x y z
N MET A 1 -9.04 -26.66 5.72
CA MET A 1 -8.02 -26.24 6.70
C MET A 1 -8.49 -24.94 7.32
N THR A 2 -8.53 -24.86 8.65
CA THR A 2 -8.85 -23.60 9.35
C THR A 2 -7.56 -22.78 9.42
N ALA A 3 -7.52 -21.63 8.78
CA ALA A 3 -6.32 -20.79 8.79
C ALA A 3 -5.93 -20.38 10.21
N ILE A 4 -4.62 -20.41 10.45
CA ILE A 4 -3.99 -20.21 11.76
C ILE A 4 -3.56 -18.75 11.92
N TYR A 5 -3.14 -18.10 10.84
CA TYR A 5 -2.51 -16.78 10.89
C TYR A 5 -3.22 -15.73 10.04
N ARG A 6 -3.04 -14.45 10.40
CA ARG A 6 -3.24 -13.29 9.54
C ARG A 6 -2.02 -12.38 9.64
N LEU A 7 -1.49 -11.98 8.49
CA LEU A 7 -0.30 -11.16 8.39
C LEU A 7 -0.64 -9.78 7.83
N GLY A 8 -0.40 -8.74 8.62
CA GLY A 8 -0.37 -7.35 8.15
C GLY A 8 1.06 -6.87 8.03
N ILE A 9 1.36 -6.16 6.96
CA ILE A 9 2.65 -5.52 6.69
C ILE A 9 2.36 -4.05 6.39
N ASP A 10 3.11 -3.13 6.99
CA ASP A 10 3.15 -1.72 6.62
C ASP A 10 4.59 -1.38 6.20
N ALA A 11 4.81 -1.32 4.89
CA ALA A 11 6.11 -1.08 4.27
C ALA A 11 6.26 0.40 3.87
N GLY A 12 7.09 1.14 4.59
CA GLY A 12 7.29 2.56 4.33
C GLY A 12 8.25 3.24 5.28
N GLY A 13 8.49 4.54 5.06
CA GLY A 13 9.27 5.39 5.97
C GLY A 13 10.62 4.78 6.39
N THR A 14 10.95 4.89 7.68
CA THR A 14 12.21 4.36 8.25
C THR A 14 12.15 2.86 8.53
N PHE A 15 10.97 2.32 8.82
CA PHE A 15 10.79 0.93 9.25
C PHE A 15 9.58 0.28 8.58
N THR A 16 9.71 -1.00 8.26
CA THR A 16 8.61 -1.88 7.86
C THR A 16 8.08 -2.59 9.09
N ASP A 17 6.80 -2.40 9.36
CA ASP A 17 6.10 -2.95 10.52
C ASP A 17 5.29 -4.21 10.13
N PHE A 18 5.27 -5.20 11.01
CA PHE A 18 4.54 -6.46 10.80
C PHE A 18 3.64 -6.74 11.98
N ILE A 19 2.43 -7.19 11.68
CA ILE A 19 1.43 -7.62 12.65
C ILE A 19 1.05 -9.05 12.29
N LEU A 20 1.36 -10.01 13.17
CA LEU A 20 0.95 -11.40 13.02
C LEU A 20 -0.13 -11.72 14.06
N ALA A 21 -1.36 -11.95 13.61
CA ALA A 21 -2.42 -12.47 14.46
C ALA A 21 -2.48 -14.00 14.33
N GLU A 22 -2.35 -14.70 15.46
CA GLU A 22 -2.50 -16.15 15.56
C GLU A 22 -3.82 -16.50 16.24
N ARG A 23 -4.62 -17.34 15.58
CA ARG A 23 -5.91 -17.80 16.08
C ARG A 23 -5.73 -18.49 17.44
N GLY A 24 -6.33 -17.92 18.48
CA GLY A 24 -6.31 -18.49 19.84
C GLY A 24 -5.08 -18.16 20.68
N LYS A 25 -4.08 -17.45 20.15
CA LYS A 25 -2.92 -16.93 20.93
C LYS A 25 -2.87 -15.42 21.05
N GLY A 26 -3.31 -14.67 20.03
CA GLY A 26 -3.27 -13.20 20.04
C GLY A 26 -2.41 -12.62 18.93
N VAL A 27 -1.82 -11.45 19.16
CA VAL A 27 -1.09 -10.67 18.15
C VAL A 27 0.38 -10.52 18.57
N SER A 28 1.28 -10.68 17.61
CA SER A 28 2.72 -10.40 17.75
C SER A 28 3.14 -9.31 16.76
N LEU A 29 4.07 -8.45 17.19
CA LEU A 29 4.56 -7.32 16.40
C LEU A 29 6.03 -7.53 16.07
N PHE A 30 6.42 -7.23 14.84
CA PHE A 30 7.80 -7.28 14.38
C PHE A 30 8.13 -6.02 13.61
N LYS A 31 9.42 -5.67 13.58
CA LYS A 31 9.89 -4.44 12.96
C LYS A 31 11.22 -4.68 12.27
N SER A 32 11.30 -4.30 11.01
CA SER A 32 12.54 -4.32 10.23
C SER A 32 12.87 -2.90 9.76
N PRO A 33 14.15 -2.51 9.67
CA PRO A 33 14.54 -1.34 8.89
C PRO A 33 13.96 -1.44 7.48
N SER A 34 13.43 -0.32 6.95
CA SER A 34 12.98 -0.22 5.57
C SER A 34 14.17 -0.16 4.63
N THR A 35 13.99 -0.66 3.41
CA THR A 35 15.00 -0.64 2.34
C THR A 35 14.38 0.10 1.15
N PRO A 36 14.57 1.43 1.03
CA PRO A 36 13.86 2.25 0.04
C PRO A 36 14.12 1.81 -1.40
N GLU A 37 15.33 1.32 -1.69
CA GLU A 37 15.69 0.84 -3.03
C GLU A 37 15.01 -0.48 -3.38
N ASP A 38 14.68 -1.29 -2.37
CA ASP A 38 14.07 -2.61 -2.53
C ASP A 38 13.31 -3.05 -1.27
N GLY A 39 12.02 -2.68 -1.21
CA GLY A 39 11.16 -3.03 -0.07
C GLY A 39 11.01 -4.54 0.17
N THR A 40 11.35 -5.40 -0.79
CA THR A 40 11.28 -6.85 -0.61
C THR A 40 12.31 -7.36 0.39
N GLN A 41 13.45 -6.64 0.55
CA GLN A 41 14.48 -7.00 1.52
C GLN A 41 13.99 -6.77 2.96
N ALA A 42 13.30 -5.66 3.21
CA ALA A 42 12.68 -5.37 4.50
C ALA A 42 11.59 -6.42 4.84
N ILE A 43 10.78 -6.81 3.85
CA ILE A 43 9.79 -7.90 3.99
C ILE A 43 10.48 -9.23 4.34
N ARG A 44 11.55 -9.59 3.64
CA ARG A 44 12.31 -10.82 3.91
C ARG A 44 12.89 -10.84 5.31
N ALA A 45 13.45 -9.72 5.77
CA ALA A 45 14.01 -9.58 7.11
C ALA A 45 12.94 -9.71 8.19
N GLY A 46 11.78 -9.08 8.04
CA GLY A 46 10.66 -9.24 8.98
C GLY A 46 10.09 -10.66 9.01
N LEU A 47 9.98 -11.31 7.85
CA LEU A 47 9.56 -12.72 7.78
C LEU A 47 10.57 -13.66 8.46
N ALA A 48 11.87 -13.37 8.40
CA ALA A 48 12.88 -14.12 9.14
C ALA A 48 12.72 -13.95 10.66
N GLN A 49 12.47 -12.73 11.15
CA GLN A 49 12.19 -12.50 12.57
C GLN A 49 10.94 -13.27 13.05
N ILE A 50 9.87 -13.28 12.24
CA ILE A 50 8.66 -14.05 12.52
C ILE A 50 8.98 -15.56 12.59
N ALA A 51 9.77 -16.06 11.63
CA ALA A 51 10.16 -17.45 11.57
C ALA A 51 10.94 -17.88 12.83
N ASP A 52 11.92 -17.08 13.23
CA ASP A 52 12.73 -17.31 14.42
C ASP A 52 11.89 -17.31 15.70
N ALA A 53 10.97 -16.34 15.84
CA ALA A 53 10.11 -16.23 17.02
C ALA A 53 9.12 -17.39 17.15
N LEU A 54 8.67 -17.97 16.04
CA LEU A 54 7.74 -19.11 16.03
C LEU A 54 8.45 -20.47 16.00
N GLY A 55 9.76 -20.50 15.74
CA GLY A 55 10.50 -21.74 15.46
C GLY A 55 9.98 -22.49 14.23
N ARG A 56 9.48 -21.76 13.23
CA ARG A 56 8.85 -22.31 12.02
C ARG A 56 9.32 -21.56 10.78
N PRO A 57 9.47 -22.21 9.62
CA PRO A 57 9.86 -21.49 8.41
C PRO A 57 8.76 -20.50 8.02
N ALA A 58 9.16 -19.32 7.54
CA ALA A 58 8.22 -18.29 7.09
C ALA A 58 7.23 -18.79 6.01
N SER A 59 7.65 -19.73 5.17
CA SER A 59 6.80 -20.38 4.18
C SER A 59 5.62 -21.13 4.79
N GLU A 60 5.80 -21.78 5.95
CA GLU A 60 4.72 -22.46 6.66
C GLU A 60 3.75 -21.44 7.28
N VAL A 61 4.28 -20.34 7.83
CA VAL A 61 3.44 -19.25 8.38
C VAL A 61 2.55 -18.67 7.29
N VAL A 62 3.13 -18.32 6.13
CA VAL A 62 2.41 -17.76 4.98
C VAL A 62 1.42 -18.77 4.40
N ALA A 63 1.79 -20.05 4.27
CA ALA A 63 0.89 -21.10 3.76
C ALA A 63 -0.32 -21.35 4.68
N ASN A 64 -0.22 -21.03 5.97
CA ASN A 64 -1.30 -21.16 6.95
C ASN A 64 -2.01 -19.84 7.27
N ALA A 65 -1.74 -18.78 6.51
CA ALA A 65 -2.44 -17.50 6.63
C ALA A 65 -3.67 -17.46 5.71
N ASP A 66 -4.86 -17.09 6.23
CA ASP A 66 -6.03 -16.81 5.38
C ASP A 66 -5.98 -15.41 4.76
N LEU A 67 -5.12 -14.54 5.28
CA LEU A 67 -4.99 -13.17 4.85
C LEU A 67 -3.57 -12.67 5.03
N CYS A 68 -3.01 -12.13 3.95
CA CYS A 68 -1.77 -11.35 3.95
C CYS A 68 -2.08 -9.99 3.30
N ILE A 69 -1.99 -8.91 4.06
CA ILE A 69 -2.17 -7.54 3.56
C ILE A 69 -0.84 -6.82 3.65
N ASN A 70 -0.42 -6.22 2.52
CA ASN A 70 0.72 -5.33 2.46
C ASN A 70 0.24 -3.90 2.18
N GLY A 71 0.20 -3.07 3.22
CA GLY A 71 0.10 -1.62 3.10
C GLY A 71 1.48 -1.04 2.80
N THR A 72 1.55 -0.04 1.92
CA THR A 72 2.82 0.60 1.62
C THR A 72 2.66 2.07 1.25
N THR A 73 3.68 2.86 1.56
CA THR A 73 3.77 4.29 1.17
C THR A 73 4.60 4.52 -0.10
N VAL A 74 5.14 3.47 -0.73
CA VAL A 74 6.00 3.60 -1.94
C VAL A 74 5.30 4.40 -3.04
N ALA A 75 4.04 4.07 -3.37
CA ALA A 75 3.30 4.76 -4.42
C ALA A 75 3.01 6.24 -4.08
N LEU A 76 2.69 6.52 -2.82
CA LEU A 76 2.42 7.88 -2.36
C LEU A 76 3.70 8.73 -2.38
N ASN A 77 4.82 8.19 -1.92
CA ASN A 77 6.10 8.88 -1.94
C ASN A 77 6.57 9.13 -3.37
N ALA A 78 6.42 8.16 -4.28
CA ALA A 78 6.72 8.35 -5.69
C ALA A 78 5.89 9.49 -6.32
N LEU A 79 4.63 9.63 -5.93
CA LEU A 79 3.77 10.74 -6.37
C LEU A 79 4.22 12.09 -5.80
N ILE A 80 4.49 12.17 -4.50
CA ILE A 80 4.91 13.41 -3.82
C ILE A 80 6.28 13.88 -4.33
N GLU A 81 7.24 12.97 -4.46
CA GLU A 81 8.60 13.25 -4.93
C GLU A 81 8.69 13.36 -6.45
N ARG A 82 7.58 13.11 -7.16
CA ARG A 82 7.50 13.09 -8.63
C ARG A 82 8.49 12.12 -9.27
N GLN A 83 8.76 11.01 -8.59
CA GLN A 83 9.63 9.92 -9.02
C GLN A 83 8.82 8.81 -9.71
N GLY A 84 8.10 9.18 -10.76
CA GLY A 84 7.35 8.23 -11.58
C GLY A 84 8.02 7.97 -12.93
N ALA A 85 7.51 6.98 -13.66
CA ALA A 85 7.84 6.84 -15.07
C ALA A 85 7.32 8.06 -15.86
N LYS A 86 8.05 8.46 -16.92
CA LYS A 86 7.55 9.46 -17.85
C LYS A 86 6.38 8.88 -18.64
N VAL A 87 5.22 9.51 -18.53
CA VAL A 87 3.96 9.11 -19.20
C VAL A 87 3.44 10.23 -20.10
N GLY A 88 2.57 9.89 -21.04
CA GLY A 88 1.83 10.84 -21.87
C GLY A 88 0.32 10.65 -21.73
N LEU A 89 -0.45 11.71 -21.97
CA LEU A 89 -1.91 11.68 -22.01
C LEU A 89 -2.38 11.59 -23.46
N LEU A 90 -3.21 10.60 -23.77
CA LEU A 90 -4.02 10.59 -24.99
C LEU A 90 -5.42 11.07 -24.63
N CYS A 91 -5.91 12.08 -25.33
CA CYS A 91 -7.21 12.70 -25.08
C CYS A 91 -7.89 13.08 -26.40
N THR A 92 -9.17 13.43 -26.33
CA THR A 92 -9.92 13.98 -27.47
C THR A 92 -9.36 15.34 -27.85
N GLU A 93 -9.32 15.65 -29.15
CA GLU A 93 -8.95 16.98 -29.65
C GLU A 93 -9.71 18.09 -28.90
N GLY A 94 -8.97 19.09 -28.43
CA GLY A 94 -9.50 20.22 -27.65
C GLY A 94 -9.66 19.96 -26.14
N HIS A 95 -9.18 18.82 -25.61
CA HIS A 95 -9.23 18.48 -24.17
C HIS A 95 -7.85 18.29 -23.52
N GLU A 96 -6.78 18.72 -24.20
CA GLU A 96 -5.38 18.53 -23.80
C GLU A 96 -5.07 19.13 -22.41
N ASP A 97 -5.72 20.23 -22.06
CA ASP A 97 -5.50 20.98 -20.80
C ASP A 97 -6.39 20.53 -19.63
N SER A 98 -7.22 19.48 -19.80
CA SER A 98 -8.23 19.08 -18.81
C SER A 98 -7.65 18.80 -17.40
N LEU A 99 -6.46 18.21 -17.33
CA LEU A 99 -5.79 17.91 -16.06
C LEU A 99 -5.24 19.17 -15.36
N GLU A 100 -4.83 20.19 -16.12
CA GLU A 100 -4.33 21.45 -15.57
C GLU A 100 -5.47 22.34 -15.11
N ILE A 101 -6.58 22.34 -15.88
CA ILE A 101 -7.81 23.07 -15.54
C ILE A 101 -8.44 22.50 -14.26
N ARG A 102 -8.25 21.21 -13.94
CA ARG A 102 -8.77 20.54 -12.73
C ARG A 102 -10.26 20.78 -12.50
N LEU A 103 -11.05 20.82 -13.58
CA LEU A 103 -12.49 21.14 -13.61
C LEU A 103 -12.86 22.63 -13.37
N GLY A 104 -11.90 23.55 -13.40
CA GLY A 104 -12.10 24.99 -13.25
C GLY A 104 -12.40 25.44 -11.81
N HIS A 105 -12.44 26.76 -11.58
CA HIS A 105 -12.95 27.33 -10.34
C HIS A 105 -14.46 27.04 -10.24
N LYS A 106 -14.86 26.05 -9.44
CA LYS A 106 -16.22 25.95 -8.92
C LYS A 106 -16.27 26.77 -7.63
N GLU A 107 -17.11 27.80 -7.56
CA GLU A 107 -17.34 28.56 -6.32
C GLU A 107 -17.74 27.63 -5.15
N ASP A 108 -18.36 26.48 -5.47
CA ASP A 108 -18.67 25.39 -4.55
C ASP A 108 -17.98 24.07 -4.93
N GLY A 109 -16.66 23.96 -4.70
CA GLY A 109 -15.83 22.79 -5.05
C GLY A 109 -16.22 21.42 -4.46
N TYR A 110 -17.25 21.36 -3.61
CA TYR A 110 -17.82 20.14 -3.02
C TYR A 110 -19.15 19.71 -3.67
N ARG A 111 -19.69 20.50 -4.62
CA ARG A 111 -21.00 20.26 -5.22
C ARG A 111 -20.88 19.33 -6.44
N TYR A 112 -21.06 18.04 -6.20
CA TYR A 112 -21.36 17.05 -7.23
C TYR A 112 -22.86 17.11 -7.56
N ASP A 113 -23.30 18.19 -8.20
CA ASP A 113 -24.66 18.24 -8.74
C ASP A 113 -24.69 17.37 -10.02
N PRO A 114 -25.50 16.30 -10.10
CA PRO A 114 -25.57 15.44 -11.27
C PRO A 114 -26.27 16.11 -12.46
N GLU A 115 -26.92 17.25 -12.25
CA GLU A 115 -27.66 17.97 -13.28
C GLU A 115 -26.77 19.00 -13.97
N TYR A 116 -26.63 18.88 -15.29
CA TYR A 116 -25.99 19.89 -16.13
C TYR A 116 -26.82 21.19 -16.09
N PRO A 117 -26.20 22.38 -16.00
CA PRO A 117 -26.96 23.62 -16.10
C PRO A 117 -27.64 23.70 -17.48
N PRO A 118 -28.89 24.17 -17.54
CA PRO A 118 -29.58 24.37 -18.80
C PRO A 118 -28.84 25.40 -19.66
N ALA A 119 -28.85 25.15 -20.97
CA ALA A 119 -28.26 26.02 -21.99
C ALA A 119 -28.91 27.41 -22.04
#